data_AF-A0A2V2UCE0-F1
#
_entry.id   AF-A0A2V2UCE0-F1
#
_cell.length_a   1.000
_cell.length_b   1.000
_cell.length_c   1.000
_cell.angle_alpha   90.00
_cell.angle_beta   90.00
_cell.angle_gamma   90.00
#
_symmetry.space_group_name_H-M   'P 1'
#
loop_
_entity.id
_entity.type
_entity.pdbx_description
1 polymer ?
#
loop_
_entity_poly.entity_id
_entity_poly.type
_entity_poly.pdbx_seq_one_letter_code
_entity_poly.pdbx_strand_id
1 'polypeptide(L)'
;MNTKSICKILAVAGATIMLATLGAFSTSNTNAQLIAPSNAAVPGYLTINTALVQSSGLNAILRTNGIIPTDGSGGAFGYGIVTTAGLSAVIVSTTHQGVRDSVTQGTGAGPIWHNHFVRLAVITTGPCASNPQVTAITFQQPGRVLISGSNAYLQGIPSSFTGTDALTGGPLTLSPGHNVQNVVSFVLAPMFSGGALKAVCVDDITPAQHVLKS
;
A
#
# COMPACT_ATOMS: atom_id res chain seq x y z
N MET A 1 -31.44 10.77 -19.94
CA MET A 1 -32.42 9.67 -20.03
C MET A 1 -31.73 8.45 -20.62
N ASN A 2 -31.95 7.28 -20.00
CA ASN A 2 -31.82 5.91 -20.54
C ASN A 2 -30.42 5.41 -20.97
N THR A 3 -29.78 4.56 -20.12
CA THR A 3 -29.75 3.07 -20.11
C THR A 3 -28.59 2.51 -20.93
N LYS A 4 -27.52 2.05 -20.26
CA LYS A 4 -27.22 0.65 -19.89
C LYS A 4 -27.05 -0.34 -21.06
N SER A 5 -25.79 -0.80 -21.16
CA SER A 5 -25.32 -2.17 -21.39
C SER A 5 -25.50 -2.83 -22.75
N ILE A 6 -24.37 -3.30 -23.31
CA ILE A 6 -24.15 -4.68 -23.79
C ILE A 6 -22.63 -4.94 -23.76
N CYS A 7 -22.17 -5.92 -22.99
CA CYS A 7 -21.43 -7.05 -23.57
C CYS A 7 -21.45 -8.23 -22.59
N LYS A 8 -22.03 -9.34 -23.07
CA LYS A 8 -22.29 -10.60 -22.40
C LYS A 8 -21.03 -11.47 -22.39
N ILE A 9 -20.81 -12.24 -21.33
CA ILE A 9 -20.19 -13.57 -21.45
C ILE A 9 -21.05 -14.60 -20.70
N LEU A 10 -21.27 -15.70 -21.40
CA LEU A 10 -22.20 -16.81 -21.21
C LEU A 10 -21.77 -17.74 -20.07
N ALA A 11 -22.73 -18.26 -19.29
CA ALA A 11 -22.60 -19.54 -18.60
C ALA A 11 -23.94 -20.30 -18.73
N VAL A 12 -23.85 -21.54 -19.23
CA VAL A 12 -24.96 -22.43 -19.57
C VAL A 12 -25.51 -23.10 -18.30
N ALA A 13 -26.84 -23.19 -18.21
CA ALA A 13 -27.55 -23.91 -17.16
C ALA A 13 -28.04 -25.29 -17.66
N GLY A 14 -28.10 -26.26 -16.76
CA GLY A 14 -29.06 -27.37 -16.86
C GLY A 14 -28.54 -28.73 -16.40
N ALA A 15 -29.02 -29.20 -15.24
CA ALA A 15 -29.85 -30.40 -15.09
C ALA A 15 -29.86 -30.89 -13.62
N THR A 16 -31.07 -31.08 -13.08
CA THR A 16 -31.35 -31.77 -11.81
C THR A 16 -32.05 -33.09 -12.15
N ILE A 17 -31.73 -34.21 -11.49
CA ILE A 17 -32.63 -35.33 -11.17
C ILE A 17 -32.03 -36.16 -10.02
N MET A 18 -32.93 -36.68 -9.17
CA MET A 18 -32.76 -37.22 -7.82
C MET A 18 -32.50 -38.75 -7.71
N LEU A 19 -31.94 -39.10 -6.54
CA LEU A 19 -32.19 -40.23 -5.61
C LEU A 19 -31.55 -41.63 -5.76
N ALA A 20 -30.70 -41.88 -4.75
CA ALA A 20 -30.60 -43.03 -3.83
C ALA A 20 -30.10 -44.41 -4.29
N THR A 21 -28.93 -44.78 -3.76
CA THR A 21 -28.63 -46.15 -3.28
C THR A 21 -27.75 -46.07 -2.02
N LEU A 22 -28.13 -46.82 -0.98
CA LEU A 22 -27.29 -47.11 0.19
C LEU A 22 -26.15 -48.05 -0.22
N GLY A 23 -24.92 -47.72 0.18
CA GLY A 23 -23.75 -48.58 0.04
C GLY A 23 -22.73 -48.24 1.12
N ALA A 24 -22.35 -49.26 1.89
CA ALA A 24 -21.57 -49.20 3.11
C ALA A 24 -20.05 -48.95 2.90
N PHE A 25 -19.43 -48.35 3.91
CA PHE A 25 -18.01 -48.40 4.31
C PHE A 25 -16.92 -48.08 3.26
N SER A 26 -16.32 -46.90 3.39
CA SER A 26 -14.87 -46.73 3.35
C SER A 26 -14.50 -45.55 4.22
N THR A 27 -13.80 -45.80 5.33
CA THR A 27 -13.16 -44.76 6.13
C THR A 27 -11.98 -44.20 5.34
N SER A 28 -12.24 -43.21 4.48
CA SER A 28 -11.19 -42.40 3.91
C SER A 28 -10.58 -41.57 5.02
N ASN A 29 -9.36 -41.96 5.38
CA ASN A 29 -8.48 -41.24 6.28
C ASN A 29 -8.17 -39.87 5.62
N THR A 30 -9.05 -38.88 5.82
CA THR A 30 -8.73 -37.50 5.51
C THR A 30 -7.74 -37.05 6.57
N ASN A 31 -6.46 -37.23 6.25
CA ASN A 31 -5.42 -36.37 6.80
C ASN A 31 -5.83 -34.93 6.47
N ALA A 32 -6.62 -34.33 7.35
CA ALA A 32 -6.72 -32.89 7.49
C ALA A 32 -5.31 -32.45 7.90
N GLN A 33 -4.44 -32.27 6.90
CA GLN A 33 -3.23 -31.52 7.09
C GLN A 33 -3.70 -30.14 7.54
N LEU A 34 -3.55 -29.88 8.84
CA LEU A 34 -3.49 -28.52 9.35
C LEU A 34 -2.46 -27.81 8.47
N ILE A 35 -2.93 -26.97 7.55
CA ILE A 35 -2.09 -25.96 6.94
C ILE A 35 -1.78 -25.03 8.10
N ALA A 36 -0.64 -25.29 8.74
CA ALA A 36 -0.07 -24.34 9.69
C ALA A 36 0.02 -22.99 8.96
N PRO A 37 -0.37 -21.87 9.60
CA PRO A 37 -0.16 -20.56 9.00
C PRO A 37 1.31 -20.46 8.61
N SER A 38 1.59 -20.21 7.34
CA SER A 38 2.96 -19.95 6.92
C SER A 38 3.40 -18.68 7.63
N ASN A 39 4.30 -18.80 8.60
CA ASN A 39 5.14 -17.70 9.08
C ASN A 39 6.07 -17.29 7.94
N ALA A 40 5.50 -16.77 6.85
CA ALA A 40 6.27 -16.22 5.75
C ALA A 40 7.15 -15.14 6.36
N ALA A 41 8.47 -15.33 6.29
CA ALA A 41 9.41 -14.36 6.80
C ALA A 41 9.12 -13.01 6.13
N VAL A 42 9.00 -11.95 6.92
CA VAL A 42 8.84 -10.60 6.38
C VAL A 42 10.00 -10.32 5.43
N PRO A 43 9.75 -9.97 4.15
CA PRO A 43 10.80 -9.68 3.20
C PRO A 43 11.80 -8.65 3.74
N GLY A 44 13.10 -8.86 3.49
CA GLY A 44 14.15 -8.01 4.06
C GLY A 44 14.03 -6.53 3.68
N TYR A 45 13.49 -6.22 2.49
CA TYR A 45 13.21 -4.84 2.06
C TYR A 45 12.07 -4.17 2.82
N LEU A 46 11.20 -4.94 3.49
CA LEU A 46 10.20 -4.40 4.43
C LEU A 46 10.75 -4.25 5.85
N THR A 47 11.98 -4.67 6.14
CA THR A 47 12.59 -4.45 7.45
C THR A 47 13.57 -3.29 7.37
N ILE A 48 13.18 -2.12 7.89
CA ILE A 48 14.06 -0.95 7.98
C ILE A 48 14.97 -1.13 9.20
N ASN A 49 16.26 -1.35 8.96
CA ASN A 49 17.25 -1.45 10.02
C ASN A 49 17.56 -0.09 10.63
N THR A 50 17.86 0.89 9.78
CA THR A 50 18.22 2.24 10.22
C THR A 50 17.53 3.28 9.35
N ALA A 51 16.92 4.27 9.99
CA ALA A 51 16.45 5.50 9.36
C ALA A 51 17.25 6.69 9.91
N LEU A 52 18.08 7.29 9.06
CA LEU A 52 18.74 8.56 9.38
C LEU A 52 17.85 9.70 8.86
N VAL A 53 17.44 10.60 9.74
CA VAL A 53 16.54 11.71 9.43
C VAL A 53 17.22 13.03 9.80
N GLN A 54 17.33 13.93 8.82
CA GLN A 54 17.85 15.28 9.04
C GLN A 54 16.71 16.23 9.44
N SER A 55 16.96 17.02 10.47
CA SER A 55 16.00 17.99 11.02
C SER A 55 15.95 19.30 10.23
N SER A 56 17.06 19.70 9.59
CA SER A 56 17.18 20.91 8.76
C SER A 56 16.58 20.67 7.36
N GLY A 57 15.25 20.66 7.28
CA GLY A 57 14.52 20.21 6.09
C GLY A 57 14.47 18.70 6.02
N LEU A 58 13.31 18.13 5.71
CA LEU A 58 13.13 16.69 5.85
C LEU A 58 13.81 15.94 4.70
N ASN A 59 15.02 15.47 5.00
CA ASN A 59 15.77 14.51 4.21
C ASN A 59 15.95 13.25 5.05
N ALA A 60 15.87 12.08 4.41
CA ALA A 60 16.07 10.82 5.10
C ALA A 60 16.82 9.79 4.25
N ILE A 61 17.58 8.94 4.93
CA ILE A 61 18.18 7.74 4.34
C ILE A 61 17.65 6.55 5.12
N LEU A 62 16.92 5.68 4.41
CA LEU A 62 16.38 4.46 4.98
C LEU A 62 17.20 3.27 4.47
N ARG A 63 17.78 2.50 5.39
CA ARG A 63 18.53 1.29 5.09
C ARG A 63 17.73 0.07 5.53
N THR A 64 17.43 -0.79 4.58
CA THR A 64 16.68 -2.04 4.81
C THR A 64 17.61 -3.24 4.90
N ASN A 65 17.08 -4.39 5.37
CA ASN A 65 17.83 -5.64 5.47
C ASN A 65 17.98 -6.38 4.13
N GLY A 66 17.22 -6.00 3.11
CA GLY A 66 17.21 -6.63 1.79
C GLY A 66 17.38 -5.63 0.65
N ILE A 67 17.55 -6.09 -0.58
CA ILE A 67 17.54 -5.21 -1.76
C ILE A 67 16.10 -4.75 -2.00
N ILE A 68 15.89 -3.45 -2.21
CA ILE A 68 14.57 -2.88 -2.47
C ILE A 68 14.20 -3.12 -3.94
N PRO A 69 13.11 -3.84 -4.23
CA PRO A 69 12.64 -4.02 -5.60
C PRO A 69 12.27 -2.70 -6.28
N THR A 70 12.74 -2.51 -7.50
CA THR A 70 12.39 -1.35 -8.36
C THR A 70 11.64 -1.74 -9.64
N ASP A 71 11.48 -3.04 -9.87
CA ASP A 71 10.85 -3.64 -11.05
C ASP A 71 9.42 -4.13 -10.77
N GLY A 72 8.89 -3.87 -9.55
CA GLY A 72 7.56 -4.27 -9.11
C GLY A 72 7.47 -5.70 -8.56
N SER A 73 8.56 -6.47 -8.54
CA SER A 73 8.57 -7.85 -7.99
C SER A 73 8.24 -7.91 -6.49
N GLY A 74 8.38 -6.79 -5.77
CA GLY A 74 8.04 -6.67 -4.35
C GLY A 74 6.56 -6.40 -4.04
N GLY A 75 5.70 -6.29 -5.06
CA GLY A 75 4.29 -5.91 -4.90
C GLY A 75 4.08 -4.42 -4.63
N ALA A 76 2.93 -4.07 -4.08
CA ALA A 76 2.60 -2.70 -3.68
C ALA A 76 3.01 -2.48 -2.21
N PHE A 77 4.07 -1.69 -2.00
CA PHE A 77 4.60 -1.42 -0.66
C PHE A 77 5.28 -0.05 -0.63
N GLY A 78 5.53 0.44 0.58
CA GLY A 78 6.20 1.71 0.75
C GLY A 78 6.87 1.90 2.10
N TYR A 79 7.45 3.08 2.23
CA TYR A 79 8.06 3.58 3.46
C TYR A 79 7.37 4.87 3.88
N GLY A 80 7.04 4.98 5.16
CA GLY A 80 6.32 6.09 5.75
C GLY A 80 7.19 6.85 6.74
N ILE A 81 7.26 8.17 6.62
CA ILE A 81 7.72 9.05 7.70
C ILE A 81 6.49 9.61 8.39
N VAL A 82 6.30 9.21 9.66
CA VAL A 82 5.22 9.67 10.52
C VAL A 82 5.72 10.85 11.34
N THR A 83 5.06 11.99 11.23
CA THR A 83 5.42 13.20 11.99
C THR A 83 4.50 13.40 13.18
N THR A 84 4.66 14.51 13.90
CA THR A 84 3.72 14.93 14.96
C THR A 84 2.30 15.19 14.44
N ALA A 85 2.09 15.31 13.13
CA ALA A 85 0.75 15.36 12.54
C ALA A 85 0.04 13.99 12.58
N GLY A 86 0.75 12.92 12.94
CA GLY A 86 0.21 11.57 13.04
C GLY A 86 -0.35 11.08 11.70
N LEU A 87 -1.53 10.47 11.74
CA LEU A 87 -2.22 10.00 10.53
C LEU A 87 -2.79 11.14 9.68
N SER A 88 -2.80 12.38 10.17
CA SER A 88 -3.37 13.53 9.46
C SER A 88 -2.49 14.06 8.34
N ALA A 89 -1.22 13.63 8.26
CA ALA A 89 -0.34 13.75 7.09
C ALA A 89 0.91 12.87 7.29
N VAL A 90 1.03 11.78 6.54
CA VAL A 90 2.20 10.88 6.49
C VAL A 90 2.91 11.08 5.15
N ILE A 91 4.23 11.00 5.14
CA ILE A 91 5.02 11.07 3.91
C ILE A 91 5.31 9.65 3.47
N VAL A 92 4.82 9.28 2.31
CA VAL A 92 4.89 7.92 1.78
C VAL A 92 5.76 7.90 0.54
N SER A 93 6.81 7.09 0.53
CA SER A 93 7.49 6.67 -0.70
C SER A 93 6.94 5.31 -1.09
N THR A 94 6.47 5.15 -2.33
CA THR A 94 5.84 3.90 -2.78
C THR A 94 6.18 3.59 -4.24
N THR A 95 6.09 2.31 -4.59
CA THR A 95 6.06 1.81 -5.97
C THR A 95 4.77 1.01 -6.18
N HIS A 96 4.22 1.01 -7.40
CA HIS A 96 2.93 0.40 -7.68
C HIS A 96 3.04 -0.81 -8.58
N GLN A 97 2.25 -1.83 -8.26
CA GLN A 97 2.00 -2.95 -9.15
C GLN A 97 0.67 -2.73 -9.90
N GLY A 98 0.62 -1.74 -10.81
CA GLY A 98 -0.51 -1.57 -11.74
C GLY A 98 -1.55 -0.50 -11.37
N VAL A 99 -1.31 0.35 -10.36
CA VAL A 99 -2.13 1.55 -10.09
C VAL A 99 -1.42 2.79 -10.59
N ARG A 100 -2.13 3.65 -11.34
CA ARG A 100 -1.65 4.97 -11.76
C ARG A 100 -2.16 6.03 -10.79
N ASP A 101 -1.31 6.46 -9.89
CA ASP A 101 -1.62 7.42 -8.83
C ASP A 101 -0.64 8.60 -8.78
N SER A 102 0.30 8.68 -9.73
CA SER A 102 1.28 9.76 -9.79
C SER A 102 1.54 10.24 -11.22
N VAL A 103 1.80 11.55 -11.33
CA VAL A 103 2.28 12.18 -12.57
C VAL A 103 3.60 11.57 -13.06
N THR A 104 4.44 11.08 -12.16
CA THR A 104 5.77 10.53 -12.47
C THR A 104 5.69 9.26 -13.31
N GLN A 105 4.54 8.56 -13.29
CA GLN A 105 4.34 7.34 -14.08
C GLN A 105 4.07 7.61 -15.58
N GLY A 106 3.88 8.87 -15.98
CA GLY A 106 3.57 9.22 -17.36
C GLY A 106 2.26 8.57 -17.84
N THR A 107 2.31 7.86 -18.96
CA THR A 107 1.18 7.11 -19.55
C THR A 107 1.16 5.63 -19.16
N GLY A 108 2.16 5.12 -18.45
CA GLY A 108 2.26 3.72 -18.02
C GLY A 108 1.74 3.51 -16.61
N ALA A 109 1.45 2.25 -16.26
CA ALA A 109 1.15 1.81 -14.88
C ALA A 109 2.34 1.03 -14.26
N GLY A 110 3.53 1.23 -14.82
CA GLY A 110 4.74 0.54 -14.38
C GLY A 110 5.18 0.98 -12.99
N PRO A 111 5.93 0.13 -12.28
CA PRO A 111 6.44 0.40 -10.94
C PRO A 111 7.47 1.53 -10.99
N ILE A 112 7.15 2.66 -10.38
CA ILE A 112 8.03 3.82 -10.26
C ILE A 112 7.93 4.34 -8.84
N TRP A 113 9.08 4.47 -8.18
CA TRP A 113 9.17 5.07 -6.86
C TRP A 113 8.88 6.57 -6.91
N HIS A 114 7.93 7.01 -6.09
CA HIS A 114 7.64 8.42 -5.86
C HIS A 114 7.10 8.64 -4.46
N ASN A 115 7.08 9.91 -4.05
CA ASN A 115 6.53 10.35 -2.78
C ASN A 115 5.10 10.83 -2.91
N HIS A 116 4.37 10.73 -1.82
CA HIS A 116 3.06 11.29 -1.59
C HIS A 116 2.97 11.86 -0.18
N PHE A 117 2.17 12.92 -0.01
CA PHE A 117 1.58 13.20 1.30
C PHE A 117 0.24 12.52 1.35
N VAL A 118 0.00 11.76 2.42
CA VAL A 118 -1.24 11.00 2.59
C VAL A 118 -1.89 11.34 3.91
N ARG A 119 -3.22 11.37 3.93
CA ARG A 119 -4.00 11.36 5.16
C ARG A 119 -4.63 9.99 5.34
N LEU A 120 -4.39 9.38 6.48
CA LEU A 120 -4.93 8.08 6.84
C LEU A 120 -6.03 8.21 7.88
N ALA A 121 -7.00 7.31 7.85
CA ALA A 121 -8.00 7.17 8.91
C ALA A 121 -8.33 5.70 9.13
N VAL A 122 -8.60 5.30 10.36
CA VAL A 122 -9.17 3.98 10.66
C VAL A 122 -10.68 4.09 10.55
N ILE A 123 -11.26 3.42 9.56
CA ILE A 123 -12.71 3.42 9.29
C ILE A 123 -13.22 2.00 9.58
N THR A 124 -13.69 1.76 10.81
CA THR A 124 -14.01 0.41 11.32
C THR A 124 -15.12 -0.31 10.56
N THR A 125 -15.99 0.43 9.88
CA THR A 125 -17.06 -0.10 9.02
C THR A 125 -16.68 -0.14 7.54
N GLY A 126 -15.45 0.23 7.21
CA GLY A 126 -14.94 0.33 5.84
C GLY A 126 -14.32 -0.98 5.34
N PRO A 127 -13.94 -1.02 4.05
CA PRO A 127 -13.32 -2.20 3.44
C PRO A 127 -11.96 -2.57 4.04
N CYS A 128 -11.30 -1.64 4.75
CA CYS A 128 -10.02 -1.87 5.44
C CYS A 128 -10.18 -2.36 6.88
N ALA A 129 -11.40 -2.58 7.35
CA ALA A 129 -11.68 -3.00 8.73
C ALA A 129 -10.93 -2.14 9.77
N SER A 130 -10.00 -2.73 10.53
CA SER A 130 -9.19 -2.04 11.53
C SER A 130 -7.92 -1.38 11.00
N ASN A 131 -7.54 -1.63 9.75
CA ASN A 131 -6.31 -1.09 9.17
C ASN A 131 -6.52 0.34 8.67
N PRO A 132 -5.50 1.21 8.76
CA PRO A 132 -5.60 2.56 8.23
C PRO A 132 -5.93 2.56 6.74
N GLN A 133 -6.88 3.40 6.35
CA GLN A 133 -7.29 3.63 4.98
C GLN A 133 -6.75 4.97 4.49
N VAL A 134 -6.30 5.03 3.23
CA VAL A 134 -5.99 6.30 2.55
C VAL A 134 -7.29 7.10 2.31
N THR A 135 -7.36 8.30 2.89
CA THR A 135 -8.52 9.21 2.78
C THR A 135 -8.22 10.49 2.01
N ALA A 136 -6.95 10.82 1.82
CA ALA A 136 -6.48 11.82 0.87
C ALA A 136 -5.03 11.50 0.50
N ILE A 137 -4.65 11.81 -0.73
CA ILE A 137 -3.30 11.54 -1.25
C ILE A 137 -2.99 12.57 -2.32
N THR A 138 -1.80 13.16 -2.28
CA THR A 138 -1.34 14.06 -3.33
C THR A 138 -1.15 13.30 -4.64
N PHE A 139 -1.48 13.88 -5.79
CA PHE A 139 -1.19 13.27 -7.09
C PHE A 139 0.21 13.65 -7.61
N GLN A 140 0.66 14.85 -7.24
CA GLN A 140 2.01 15.32 -7.52
C GLN A 140 2.96 14.87 -6.41
N GLN A 141 4.22 14.72 -6.77
CA GLN A 141 5.26 14.22 -5.88
C GLN A 141 5.91 15.35 -5.04
N PRO A 142 5.71 15.37 -3.70
CA PRO A 142 6.49 16.23 -2.82
C PRO A 142 7.93 15.71 -2.65
N GLY A 143 8.90 16.56 -2.99
CA GLY A 143 10.33 16.23 -2.92
C GLY A 143 10.72 15.09 -3.86
N ARG A 144 11.75 14.31 -3.48
CA ARG A 144 12.32 13.24 -4.31
C ARG A 144 12.55 11.96 -3.52
N VAL A 145 12.48 10.83 -4.21
CA VAL A 145 12.92 9.53 -3.72
C VAL A 145 13.84 8.88 -4.74
N LEU A 146 14.95 8.31 -4.27
CA LEU A 146 15.85 7.48 -5.05
C LEU A 146 16.06 6.16 -4.33
N ILE A 147 15.99 5.05 -5.06
CA ILE A 147 16.31 3.72 -4.55
C ILE A 147 17.64 3.27 -5.12
N SER A 148 18.53 2.77 -4.26
CA SER A 148 19.79 2.15 -4.67
C SER A 148 20.14 0.99 -3.74
N GLY A 149 20.05 -0.23 -4.28
CA GLY A 149 20.23 -1.47 -3.51
C GLY A 149 19.26 -1.54 -2.33
N SER A 150 19.80 -1.56 -1.12
CA SER A 150 19.03 -1.62 0.14
C SER A 150 18.67 -0.26 0.72
N ASN A 151 18.98 0.83 0.01
CA ASN A 151 18.80 2.19 0.51
C ASN A 151 17.69 2.94 -0.24
N ALA A 152 16.84 3.64 0.51
CA ALA A 152 15.92 4.65 -0.01
C ALA A 152 16.36 6.04 0.48
N TYR A 153 16.59 6.96 -0.45
CA TYR A 153 17.00 8.33 -0.19
C TYR A 153 15.82 9.26 -0.45
N LEU A 154 15.29 9.87 0.60
CA LEU A 154 14.24 10.89 0.53
C LEU A 154 14.88 12.26 0.65
N GLN A 155 14.63 13.14 -0.32
CA GLN A 155 15.33 14.42 -0.43
C GLN A 155 14.38 15.58 -0.69
N GLY A 156 14.65 16.71 -0.04
CA GLY A 156 13.93 17.97 -0.23
C GLY A 156 12.44 17.84 0.01
N ILE A 157 12.03 17.04 1.01
CA ILE A 157 10.62 16.92 1.35
C ILE A 157 10.17 18.21 2.04
N PRO A 158 9.17 18.94 1.49
CA PRO A 158 8.71 20.17 2.10
C PRO A 158 7.89 19.92 3.37
N SER A 159 7.72 20.93 4.21
CA SER A 159 6.89 20.82 5.42
C SER A 159 5.38 20.85 5.12
N SER A 160 5.02 21.40 3.96
CA SER A 160 3.66 21.49 3.43
C SER A 160 3.70 21.40 1.91
N PHE A 161 2.65 20.84 1.32
CA PHE A 161 2.51 20.73 -0.12
C PHE A 161 1.06 20.90 -0.54
N THR A 162 0.85 21.70 -1.59
CA THR A 162 -0.45 21.88 -2.24
C THR A 162 -0.40 21.26 -3.62
N GLY A 163 -1.34 20.36 -3.89
CA GLY A 163 -1.48 19.68 -5.17
C GLY A 163 -2.93 19.30 -5.43
N THR A 164 -3.11 18.25 -6.22
CA THR A 164 -4.39 17.64 -6.52
C THR A 164 -4.56 16.39 -5.67
N ASP A 165 -5.74 16.16 -5.14
CA ASP A 165 -6.11 14.89 -4.51
C ASP A 165 -6.24 13.80 -5.58
N ALA A 166 -5.46 12.74 -5.49
CA ALA A 166 -5.53 11.63 -6.45
C ALA A 166 -6.84 10.83 -6.35
N LEU A 167 -7.60 10.94 -5.25
CA LEU A 167 -8.88 10.26 -5.08
C LEU A 167 -10.07 11.05 -5.61
N THR A 168 -10.06 12.38 -5.41
CA THR A 168 -11.21 13.24 -5.73
C THR A 168 -10.99 14.16 -6.93
N GLY A 169 -9.73 14.37 -7.34
CA GLY A 169 -9.35 15.33 -8.38
C GLY A 169 -9.41 16.80 -7.95
N GLY A 170 -9.80 17.09 -6.71
CA GLY A 170 -9.88 18.45 -6.17
C GLY A 170 -8.54 18.97 -5.63
N PRO A 171 -8.44 20.27 -5.25
CA PRO A 171 -7.27 20.80 -4.56
C PRO A 171 -7.07 20.14 -3.20
N LEU A 172 -5.82 19.84 -2.86
CA LEU A 172 -5.42 19.24 -1.58
C LEU A 172 -4.17 19.92 -1.05
N THR A 173 -4.23 20.39 0.20
CA THR A 173 -3.07 20.84 0.95
C THR A 173 -2.87 19.95 2.17
N LEU A 174 -1.66 19.42 2.33
CA LEU A 174 -1.26 18.63 3.50
C LEU A 174 0.03 19.21 4.09
N SER A 175 0.11 19.25 5.41
CA SER A 175 1.21 19.90 6.16
C SER A 175 1.74 18.97 7.26
N PRO A 176 2.44 17.88 6.90
CA PRO A 176 3.03 16.97 7.88
C PRO A 176 4.09 17.63 8.76
N GLY A 177 4.71 18.73 8.33
CA GLY A 177 5.86 19.31 9.00
C GLY A 177 7.10 18.42 8.92
N HIS A 178 8.13 18.74 9.71
CA HIS A 178 9.40 17.99 9.73
C HIS A 178 9.66 17.25 11.05
N ASN A 179 8.75 17.37 12.02
CA ASN A 179 8.91 16.76 13.34
C ASN A 179 8.64 15.26 13.30
N VAL A 180 9.63 14.47 12.88
CA VAL A 180 9.49 13.02 12.74
C VAL A 180 9.31 12.36 14.10
N GLN A 181 8.27 11.53 14.21
CA GLN A 181 7.98 10.66 15.34
C GLN A 181 8.47 9.24 15.07
N ASN A 182 8.17 8.72 13.88
CA ASN A 182 8.52 7.35 13.51
C ASN A 182 8.82 7.24 12.01
N VAL A 183 9.51 6.17 11.64
CA VAL A 183 9.68 5.74 10.26
C VAL A 183 9.23 4.29 10.17
N VAL A 184 8.41 3.96 9.18
CA VAL A 184 7.77 2.66 9.03
C VAL A 184 7.93 2.14 7.61
N SER A 185 7.85 0.83 7.44
CA SER A 185 7.49 0.18 6.18
C SER A 185 6.05 -0.31 6.27
N PHE A 186 5.41 -0.56 5.13
CA PHE A 186 4.05 -1.09 5.07
C PHE A 186 3.76 -1.70 3.69
N VAL A 187 2.70 -2.47 3.63
CA VAL A 187 2.11 -3.01 2.39
C VAL A 187 0.86 -2.19 2.04
N LEU A 188 0.62 -1.98 0.74
CA LEU A 188 -0.61 -1.37 0.25
C LEU A 188 -1.53 -2.45 -0.31
N ALA A 189 -2.75 -2.50 0.21
CA ALA A 189 -3.79 -3.41 -0.27
C ALA A 189 -4.93 -2.61 -0.93
N PRO A 190 -4.93 -2.50 -2.28
CA PRO A 190 -6.03 -1.88 -2.99
C PRO A 190 -7.27 -2.79 -2.98
N MET A 191 -8.40 -2.26 -2.50
CA MET A 191 -9.66 -2.98 -2.38
C MET A 191 -10.59 -2.62 -3.53
N PHE A 192 -10.97 -3.61 -4.33
CA PHE A 192 -11.86 -3.43 -5.49
C PHE A 192 -13.24 -4.03 -5.24
N SER A 193 -14.28 -3.36 -5.73
CA SER A 193 -15.64 -3.90 -5.78
C SER A 193 -16.31 -3.50 -7.10
N GLY A 194 -16.78 -4.49 -7.86
CA GLY A 194 -17.37 -4.26 -9.19
C GLY A 194 -16.38 -3.65 -10.19
N GLY A 195 -15.08 -3.97 -10.07
CA GLY A 195 -14.03 -3.44 -10.94
C GLY A 195 -13.57 -2.01 -10.62
N ALA A 196 -14.20 -1.33 -9.67
CA ALA A 196 -13.79 0.01 -9.22
C ALA A 196 -13.01 -0.07 -7.90
N LEU A 197 -11.93 0.72 -7.79
CA LEU A 197 -11.20 0.91 -6.55
C LEU A 197 -12.13 1.54 -5.49
N LYS A 198 -12.19 0.95 -4.31
CA LYS A 198 -13.02 1.40 -3.18
C LYS A 198 -12.20 2.00 -2.05
N ALA A 199 -11.03 1.43 -1.79
CA ALA A 199 -10.10 1.90 -0.78
C ALA A 199 -8.69 1.42 -1.09
N VAL A 200 -7.72 2.05 -0.46
CA VAL A 200 -6.36 1.53 -0.34
C VAL A 200 -6.09 1.40 1.16
N CYS A 201 -5.89 0.16 1.61
CA CYS A 201 -5.57 -0.15 2.99
C CYS A 201 -4.05 -0.16 3.18
N VAL A 202 -3.61 0.28 4.34
CA VAL A 202 -2.20 0.26 4.75
C VAL A 202 -2.06 -0.87 5.77
N ASP A 203 -1.43 -1.95 5.33
CA ASP A 203 -1.30 -3.19 6.08
C ASP A 203 0.16 -3.41 6.49
N ASP A 204 0.39 -4.34 7.41
CA ASP A 204 1.73 -4.79 7.84
C ASP A 204 2.70 -3.66 8.23
N ILE A 205 2.18 -2.62 8.90
CA ILE A 205 2.95 -1.46 9.32
C ILE A 205 4.03 -1.89 10.31
N THR A 206 5.29 -1.79 9.90
CA THR A 206 6.44 -2.22 10.70
C THR A 206 7.35 -1.03 10.98
N PRO A 207 7.63 -0.68 12.24
CA PRO A 207 8.54 0.42 12.57
C PRO A 207 10.00 0.08 12.23
N ALA A 208 10.76 1.11 11.91
CA ALA A 208 12.21 1.02 11.79
C ALA A 208 12.82 0.60 13.13
N GLN A 209 13.84 -0.27 13.07
CA GLN A 209 14.52 -0.76 14.27
C GLN A 209 15.27 0.38 14.98
N HIS A 210 15.86 1.29 14.20
CA HIS A 210 16.57 2.45 14.70
C HIS A 210 16.19 3.70 13.91
N VAL A 211 15.82 4.78 14.62
CA VAL A 211 15.60 6.11 14.04
C VAL A 211 16.62 7.07 14.64
N LEU A 212 17.55 7.54 13.82
CA LEU A 212 18.60 8.48 14.19
C LEU A 212 18.22 9.86 13.65
N LYS A 213 18.21 10.87 14.51
CA LYS A 213 17.88 12.25 14.15
C LYS A 213 19.14 13.10 14.27
N SER A 214 19.43 13.88 13.24
CA SER A 214 20.57 14.82 13.19
C SER A 214 20.11 16.26 13.02
#